data_AF-A0A7C6PRD1-F1
#
_entry.id   AF-A0A7C6PRD1-F1
#
_cell.length_a   1.000
_cell.length_b   1.000
_cell.length_c   1.000
_cell.angle_alpha   90.00
_cell.angle_beta   90.00
_cell.angle_gamma   90.00
#
_symmetry.space_group_name_H-M   'P 1'
#
loop_
_entity.id
_entity.type
_entity.pdbx_description
1 polymer ?
#
loop_
_entity_poly.entity_id
_entity_poly.type
_entity_poly.pdbx_seq_one_letter_code
_entity_poly.pdbx_strand_id
1 'polypeptide(L)' 'MAQITWKSKAELEAEVAERQRQAQIAELERMLGERIQAKIRLEATGGTPEEVAEVQDEINAILEAIRNANTA' A
#
# COMPACT_ATOMS: atom_id res chain seq x y z
N MET A 1 -22.32 -35.44 -3.56
CA MET A 1 -20.91 -35.62 -3.15
C MET A 1 -20.15 -34.37 -3.54
N ALA A 2 -19.52 -33.68 -2.59
CA ALA A 2 -18.69 -32.52 -2.92
C ALA A 2 -17.40 -33.01 -3.58
N GLN A 3 -17.11 -32.59 -4.81
CA GLN A 3 -15.83 -32.83 -5.45
C GLN A 3 -14.77 -32.00 -4.73
N ILE A 4 -13.88 -32.66 -3.98
CA ILE A 4 -12.69 -32.02 -3.44
C ILE A 4 -11.74 -31.81 -4.61
N THR A 5 -11.67 -30.58 -5.12
CA THR A 5 -10.75 -30.18 -6.18
C THR A 5 -9.40 -29.89 -5.54
N TRP A 6 -8.42 -30.77 -5.76
CA TRP A 6 -7.05 -30.55 -5.31
C TRP A 6 -6.39 -29.47 -6.18
N LYS A 7 -5.89 -28.40 -5.55
CA LYS A 7 -5.09 -27.38 -6.23
C LYS A 7 -3.71 -27.95 -6.57
N SER A 8 -3.24 -27.67 -7.77
CA SER A 8 -1.86 -27.96 -8.17
C SER A 8 -0.89 -27.07 -7.38
N LYS A 9 0.40 -27.48 -7.37
CA LYS A 9 1.47 -26.69 -6.75
C LYS A 9 1.53 -25.26 -7.31
N ALA A 10 1.39 -25.12 -8.63
CA ALA A 10 1.39 -23.82 -9.29
C ALA A 10 0.22 -22.92 -8.86
N GLU A 11 -0.97 -23.49 -8.64
CA GLU A 11 -2.13 -22.74 -8.15
C GLU A 11 -1.94 -22.29 -6.69
N LEU A 12 -1.30 -23.12 -5.86
CA LEU A 12 -0.96 -22.74 -4.48
C LEU A 12 0.09 -21.64 -4.45
N GLU A 13 1.12 -21.72 -5.29
CA GLU A 13 2.17 -20.70 -5.41
C GLU A 13 1.59 -19.36 -5.90
N ALA A 14 0.69 -19.38 -6.88
CA ALA A 14 -0.01 -18.19 -7.36
C ALA A 14 -0.91 -17.56 -6.28
N GLU A 15 -1.63 -18.36 -5.50
CA GLU A 15 -2.46 -17.84 -4.39
C GLU A 15 -1.61 -17.21 -3.29
N VAL A 16 -0.46 -17.80 -2.96
CA VAL A 16 0.47 -17.24 -1.97
C VAL A 16 1.04 -15.92 -2.47
N ALA A 17 1.45 -15.85 -3.73
CA ALA A 17 1.96 -14.62 -4.34
C ALA A 17 0.91 -13.51 -4.32
N GLU A 18 -0.35 -13.82 -4.68
CA GLU A 18 -1.44 -12.85 -4.64
C GLU A 18 -1.74 -12.36 -3.22
N ARG A 19 -1.74 -13.26 -2.22
CA ARG A 19 -1.90 -12.85 -0.81
C ARG A 19 -0.77 -11.95 -0.33
N GLN A 20 0.47 -12.24 -0.73
CA GLN A 20 1.61 -11.39 -0.40
C GLN A 20 1.49 -10.01 -1.04
N ARG A 21 1.06 -9.96 -2.31
CA ARG A 21 0.81 -8.70 -3.03
C ARG A 21 -0.28 -7.87 -2.32
N GLN A 22 -1.39 -8.50 -1.96
CA GLN A 22 -2.49 -7.83 -1.24
C GLN A 22 -2.04 -7.33 0.14
N ALA A 23 -1.27 -8.13 0.88
CA ALA A 23 -0.71 -7.71 2.17
C ALA A 23 0.22 -6.50 2.03
N GLN A 24 1.04 -6.47 0.97
CA GLN A 24 1.91 -5.34 0.68
C GLN A 24 1.12 -4.08 0.32
N ILE A 25 0.06 -4.20 -0.48
CA ILE A 25 -0.82 -3.08 -0.83
C ILE A 25 -1.51 -2.55 0.44
N ALA A 26 -2.05 -3.42 1.29
CA ALA A 26 -2.71 -3.01 2.53
C ALA A 26 -1.78 -2.25 3.48
N GLU A 27 -0.51 -2.67 3.58
CA GLU A 27 0.48 -1.97 4.38
C GLU A 27 0.82 -0.59 3.79
N LEU A 28 0.96 -0.49 2.47
CA LEU A 28 1.17 0.80 1.80
C LEU A 28 -0.02 1.75 1.99
N GLU A 29 -1.25 1.26 1.90
CA GLU A 29 -2.47 2.04 2.17
C GLU A 29 -2.52 2.53 3.62
N ARG A 30 -2.10 1.69 4.57
CA ARG A 30 -1.97 2.07 5.99
C ARG A 30 -0.97 3.21 6.15
N MET A 31 0.22 3.07 5.57
CA MET A 31 1.28 4.10 5.59
C MET A 31 0.81 5.41 4.92
N LEU A 32 0.09 5.31 3.81
CA LEU A 32 -0.49 6.47 3.12
C LEU A 32 -1.44 7.24 4.03
N GLY A 33 -2.33 6.53 4.73
CA GLY A 33 -3.25 7.14 5.70
C GLY A 33 -2.49 7.88 6.81
N GLU A 34 -1.43 7.28 7.36
CA GLU A 34 -0.60 7.92 8.38
C GLU A 34 0.08 9.20 7.89
N ARG A 35 0.63 9.19 6.66
CA ARG A 35 1.29 10.37 6.08
C ARG A 35 0.31 11.47 5.71
N ILE A 36 -0.88 11.13 5.22
CA ILE A 36 -1.96 12.12 5.01
C ILE A 36 -2.34 12.78 6.33
N GLN A 37 -2.50 12.01 7.40
CA GLN A 37 -2.78 12.57 8.73
C GLN A 37 -1.62 13.40 9.29
N ALA A 38 -0.38 13.03 9.00
CA ALA A 38 0.79 13.84 9.34
C ALA A 38 0.75 15.19 8.61
N LYS A 39 0.49 15.19 7.30
CA LYS A 39 0.35 16.42 6.49
C LYS A 39 -0.75 17.34 7.02
N ILE A 40 -1.93 16.79 7.32
CA ILE A 40 -3.05 17.57 7.86
C ILE A 40 -2.67 18.21 9.21
N ARG A 41 -2.01 17.46 10.11
CA ARG A 41 -1.55 17.98 11.40
C ARG A 41 -0.50 19.07 11.23
N LEU A 42 0.42 18.88 10.28
CA LEU A 42 1.47 19.83 9.97
C LEU A 42 0.88 21.15 9.45
N GLU A 43 -0.07 21.07 8.51
CA GLU A 43 -0.79 22.24 7.99
C GLU A 43 -1.60 22.96 9.10
N ALA A 44 -2.24 22.20 9.99
CA ALA A 44 -3.01 22.77 11.10
C ALA A 44 -2.16 23.44 12.19
N THR A 45 -0.91 23.00 12.37
CA THR A 45 0.01 23.51 13.39
C THR A 45 0.94 24.61 12.88
N GLY A 46 0.79 25.00 11.60
CA GLY A 46 1.59 26.05 10.97
C GLY A 46 2.99 25.59 10.59
N GLY A 47 3.15 24.32 10.21
CA GLY A 47 4.40 23.81 9.68
C GLY A 47 4.85 24.55 8.43
N THR A 48 6.14 24.50 8.18
CA THR A 48 6.76 25.23 7.08
C THR A 48 6.35 24.64 5.72
N PRO A 49 6.36 25.46 4.64
CA PRO A 49 6.14 24.96 3.29
C PRO A 49 7.06 23.79 2.91
N GLU A 50 8.30 23.81 3.40
CA GLU A 50 9.30 22.77 3.18
C GLU A 50 8.88 21.45 3.84
N GLU A 51 8.45 21.47 5.11
CA GLU A 51 7.97 20.27 5.79
C GLU A 51 6.71 19.70 5.12
N VAL A 52 5.81 20.55 4.62
CA VAL A 52 4.61 20.11 3.90
C VAL A 52 5.00 19.45 2.57
N ALA A 53 6.00 20.00 1.88
CA ALA A 53 6.52 19.45 0.63
C ALA A 53 7.17 18.07 0.85
N GLU A 54 7.97 17.91 1.91
CA GLU A 54 8.58 16.62 2.25
C GLU A 54 7.52 15.53 2.49
N VAL A 55 6.49 15.83 3.29
CA VAL A 55 5.40 14.87 3.54
C VAL A 55 4.59 14.61 2.25
N GLN A 56 4.44 15.60 1.39
CA GLN A 56 3.77 15.41 0.09
C GLN A 56 4.58 14.50 -0.84
N ASP A 57 5.91 14.60 -0.84
CA ASP A 57 6.79 13.73 -1.61
C ASP A 57 6.73 12.28 -1.11
N GLU A 58 6.69 12.08 0.21
CA GLU A 58 6.48 10.76 0.81
C GLU A 58 5.12 10.16 0.41
N ILE A 59 4.05 10.96 0.42
CA ILE A 59 2.71 10.54 -0.04
C ILE A 59 2.76 10.11 -1.51
N ASN A 60 3.43 10.90 -2.37
CA ASN A 60 3.56 10.60 -3.79
C ASN A 60 4.33 9.29 -4.01
N ALA A 61 5.42 9.07 -3.28
CA ALA A 61 6.20 7.83 -3.35
C ALA A 61 5.37 6.60 -2.94
N ILE A 62 4.55 6.71 -1.90
CA ILE A 62 3.67 5.60 -1.47
C ILE A 62 2.58 5.33 -2.53
N LEU A 63 1.99 6.37 -3.12
CA LEU A 63 1.00 6.22 -4.19
C LEU A 63 1.60 5.55 -5.43
N GLU A 64 2.83 5.88 -5.78
CA GLU A 64 3.55 5.23 -6.87
C GLU A 64 3.83 3.76 -6.55
N ALA A 65 4.25 3.45 -5.33
CA ALA A 65 4.46 2.07 -4.88
C ALA A 65 3.15 1.24 -4.95
N ILE A 66 2.02 1.81 -4.55
CA ILE A 66 0.69 1.15 -4.66
C ILE A 66 0.32 0.92 -6.13
N ARG A 67 0.56 1.90 -7.00
CA ARG A 67 0.31 1.74 -8.44
C ARG A 67 1.14 0.62 -9.02
N ASN A 68 2.44 0.60 -8.72
CA ASN A 68 3.36 -0.42 -9.21
C ASN A 68 2.98 -1.82 -8.70
N ALA A 69 2.61 -1.94 -7.41
CA ALA A 69 2.15 -3.19 -6.82
C ALA A 69 0.82 -3.69 -7.42
N ASN A 70 -0.04 -2.80 -7.90
CA ASN A 70 -1.29 -3.17 -8.58
C ASN A 70 -1.08 -3.60 -10.04
N THR A 71 -0.03 -3.10 -10.70
CA THR A 71 0.30 -3.43 -12.10
C THR A 71 1.28 -4.60 -12.26
N ALA A 72 1.92 -5.03 -11.17
CA ALA A 72 2.83 -6.18 -11.11
C ALA A 72 2.06 -7.50 -10.96
#